data_AF-A0A519JII3-F1
#
_entry.id   AF-A0A519JII3-F1
#
_cell.length_a   1.000
_cell.length_b   1.000
_cell.length_c   1.000
_cell.angle_alpha   90.00
_cell.angle_beta   90.00
_cell.angle_gamma   90.00
#
_symmetry.space_group_name_H-M   'P 1'
#
loop_
_entity.id
_entity.type
_entity.pdbx_description
1 polymer ?
#
loop_
_entity_poly.entity_id
_entity_poly.type
_entity_poly.pdbx_seq_one_letter_code
_entity_poly.pdbx_strand_id
1 'polypeptide(L)'
;MRRVAALAALLLLTACSPGGCGQTAPETPEKKGETPAPTPEPTPEPPAPEPVSWPHDAGGVLTPGSGSGATDPTVWAAGMRFPMEAGPAYANSQVYGYGGFAAPGPGGQCDARNYGYPWRDNFCETRSWSNGLCPAGKGHQGQDIRPATCEKKVHWVVAAESGRITSIGSYTVTLLGDSG
;
A
#
# COMPACT_ATOMS: atom_id res chain seq x y z
N MET A 1 -2.13 -49.73 30.40
CA MET A 1 -2.83 -50.99 30.02
C MET A 1 -3.16 -50.89 28.54
N ARG A 2 -2.58 -51.78 27.72
CA ARG A 2 -2.86 -51.91 26.27
C ARG A 2 -4.22 -52.57 26.06
N ARG A 3 -4.99 -52.19 25.02
CA ARG A 3 -5.67 -53.12 24.10
C ARG A 3 -5.85 -52.50 22.70
N VAL A 4 -5.52 -53.32 21.71
CA VAL A 4 -5.58 -53.17 20.25
C VAL A 4 -6.77 -53.99 19.74
N ALA A 5 -7.33 -53.66 18.55
CA ALA A 5 -7.97 -54.52 17.52
C ALA A 5 -9.25 -53.87 16.94
N ALA A 6 -9.66 -54.03 15.69
CA ALA A 6 -9.11 -54.59 14.46
C ALA A 6 -10.06 -54.22 13.28
N LEU A 7 -9.55 -54.21 12.05
CA LEU A 7 -10.29 -54.08 10.78
C LEU A 7 -11.25 -55.27 10.53
N ALA A 8 -12.34 -55.02 9.79
CA ALA A 8 -12.90 -56.02 8.87
C ALA A 8 -13.63 -55.35 7.69
N ALA A 9 -13.14 -55.62 6.48
CA ALA A 9 -13.84 -55.39 5.21
C ALA A 9 -14.70 -56.62 4.89
N LEU A 10 -15.85 -56.44 4.23
CA LEU A 10 -16.59 -57.57 3.66
C LEU A 10 -17.21 -57.19 2.31
N LEU A 11 -16.61 -57.72 1.25
CA LEU A 11 -17.20 -57.88 -0.08
C LEU A 11 -18.28 -58.98 -0.03
N LEU A 12 -19.39 -58.77 -0.73
CA LEU A 12 -20.30 -59.85 -1.12
C LEU A 12 -20.51 -59.80 -2.65
N LEU A 13 -19.87 -60.75 -3.33
CA LEU A 13 -20.22 -61.23 -4.67
C LEU A 13 -21.24 -62.36 -4.51
N THR A 14 -22.29 -62.40 -5.34
CA THR A 14 -22.92 -63.65 -5.77
C THR A 14 -23.60 -63.47 -7.13
N ALA A 15 -23.51 -64.51 -7.95
CA ALA A 15 -23.71 -64.52 -9.39
C ALA A 15 -24.98 -65.27 -9.83
N CYS A 16 -25.47 -64.87 -11.02
CA CYS A 16 -26.22 -65.56 -12.09
C CYS A 16 -27.29 -66.64 -11.83
N SER A 17 -28.48 -66.43 -12.44
CA SER A 17 -29.05 -67.22 -13.57
C SER A 17 -30.57 -67.00 -13.70
N PRO A 18 -31.30 -67.51 -14.73
CA PRO A 18 -30.97 -67.78 -16.14
C PRO A 18 -32.03 -67.16 -17.10
N GLY A 19 -31.78 -67.12 -18.41
CA GLY A 19 -32.85 -66.89 -19.39
C GLY A 19 -32.41 -66.07 -20.60
N GLY A 20 -32.12 -66.75 -21.70
CA GLY A 20 -31.65 -66.14 -22.94
C GLY A 20 -32.75 -65.53 -23.81
N CYS A 21 -32.23 -64.82 -24.81
CA CYS A 21 -32.77 -64.59 -26.15
C CYS A 21 -34.02 -63.70 -26.31
N GLY A 22 -33.78 -62.55 -26.94
CA GLY A 22 -34.55 -62.20 -28.14
C GLY A 22 -35.14 -60.79 -28.18
N GLN A 23 -34.46 -59.89 -28.90
CA GLN A 23 -35.02 -58.86 -29.79
C GLN A 23 -36.04 -57.90 -29.16
N THR A 24 -35.75 -56.61 -29.01
CA THR A 24 -35.80 -55.65 -30.13
C THR A 24 -35.26 -54.30 -29.62
N ALA A 25 -34.39 -53.64 -30.39
CA ALA A 25 -34.34 -52.18 -30.35
C ALA A 25 -35.59 -51.69 -31.11
N PRO A 26 -36.31 -50.68 -30.60
CA PRO A 26 -36.03 -49.35 -31.14
C PRO A 26 -36.22 -48.15 -30.17
N GLU A 27 -35.60 -47.05 -30.60
CA GLU A 27 -35.88 -45.64 -30.33
C GLU A 27 -35.53 -45.05 -28.96
N THR A 28 -34.30 -44.53 -28.91
CA THR A 28 -33.87 -43.41 -28.05
C THR A 28 -34.88 -42.25 -28.15
N PRO A 29 -35.40 -41.71 -27.04
CA PRO A 29 -36.19 -40.50 -27.10
C PRO A 29 -35.30 -39.31 -27.49
N GLU A 30 -35.72 -38.55 -28.50
CA GLU A 30 -35.05 -37.34 -28.97
C GLU A 30 -34.80 -36.36 -27.82
N LYS A 31 -33.53 -36.03 -27.60
CA LYS A 31 -33.11 -35.00 -26.66
C LYS A 31 -33.49 -33.65 -27.27
N LYS A 32 -34.52 -33.02 -26.70
CA LYS A 32 -34.94 -31.65 -27.02
C LYS A 32 -33.71 -30.72 -26.99
N GLY A 33 -33.40 -30.10 -28.14
CA GLY A 33 -32.24 -29.24 -28.32
C GLY A 33 -32.21 -28.09 -27.31
N GLU A 34 -31.15 -28.05 -26.53
CA GLU A 34 -30.82 -26.93 -25.65
C GLU A 34 -30.01 -25.93 -26.49
N THR A 35 -30.59 -24.76 -26.72
CA THR A 35 -29.92 -23.65 -27.40
C THR A 35 -28.67 -23.24 -26.60
N PRO A 36 -27.47 -23.12 -27.23
CA PRO A 36 -26.30 -22.62 -26.52
C PRO A 36 -26.57 -21.20 -26.00
N ALA A 37 -26.35 -20.98 -24.71
CA ALA A 37 -26.34 -19.63 -24.14
C ALA A 37 -25.28 -18.76 -24.85
N PRO A 38 -25.54 -17.47 -25.09
CA PRO A 38 -24.54 -16.59 -25.68
C PRO A 38 -23.34 -16.45 -24.73
N THR A 39 -22.13 -16.61 -25.29
CA THR A 39 -20.86 -16.34 -24.61
C THR A 39 -20.88 -14.89 -24.09
N PRO A 40 -20.57 -14.63 -22.81
CA PRO A 40 -20.48 -13.26 -22.31
C PRO A 40 -19.36 -12.52 -23.06
N GLU A 41 -19.69 -11.33 -23.58
CA GLU A 41 -18.69 -10.44 -24.17
C GLU A 41 -17.67 -10.03 -23.11
N PRO A 42 -16.37 -9.93 -23.46
CA PRO A 42 -15.35 -9.49 -22.52
C PRO A 42 -15.65 -8.06 -22.06
N THR A 43 -15.82 -7.88 -20.74
CA THR A 43 -15.88 -6.56 -20.11
C THR A 43 -14.62 -5.78 -20.48
N PRO A 44 -14.73 -4.53 -21.00
CA PRO A 44 -13.56 -3.74 -21.34
C PRO A 44 -12.71 -3.55 -20.08
N GLU A 45 -11.42 -3.88 -20.20
CA GLU A 45 -10.45 -3.64 -19.14
C GLU A 45 -10.36 -2.13 -18.87
N PRO A 46 -10.37 -1.69 -17.60
CA PRO A 46 -10.18 -0.28 -17.27
C PRO A 46 -8.91 0.25 -17.93
N PRO A 47 -8.91 1.50 -18.43
CA PRO A 47 -7.69 2.08 -18.99
C PRO A 47 -6.58 2.02 -17.95
N ALA A 48 -5.37 1.66 -18.40
CA ALA A 48 -4.18 1.72 -17.56
C ALA A 48 -4.07 3.14 -16.98
N PRO A 49 -3.86 3.29 -15.66
CA PRO A 49 -3.79 4.61 -15.04
C PRO A 49 -2.62 5.38 -15.66
N GLU A 50 -2.87 6.64 -16.05
CA GLU A 50 -1.79 7.51 -16.51
C GLU A 50 -0.76 7.68 -15.40
N PRO A 51 0.55 7.77 -15.74
CA PRO A 51 1.59 7.95 -14.75
C PRO A 51 1.38 9.28 -14.03
N VAL A 52 1.07 9.22 -12.74
CA VAL A 52 1.00 10.41 -11.89
C VAL A 52 2.41 10.97 -11.74
N SER A 53 2.61 12.20 -12.20
CA SER A 53 3.86 12.93 -11.97
C SER A 53 3.73 13.80 -10.71
N TRP A 54 4.79 13.81 -9.91
CA TRP A 54 4.90 14.61 -8.69
C TRP A 54 6.05 15.58 -8.90
N PRO A 55 5.79 16.82 -9.36
CA PRO A 55 6.86 17.80 -9.50
C PRO A 55 7.55 18.01 -8.15
N HIS A 56 8.87 17.97 -8.14
CA HIS A 56 9.68 18.07 -6.93
C HIS A 56 10.96 18.86 -7.21
N ASP A 57 11.42 19.60 -6.22
CA ASP A 57 12.75 20.18 -6.22
C ASP A 57 13.81 19.08 -5.98
N ALA A 58 15.08 19.36 -6.28
CA ALA A 58 16.16 18.43 -6.01
C ALA A 58 16.30 18.16 -4.49
N GLY A 59 16.76 16.95 -4.12
CA GLY A 59 17.06 16.60 -2.73
C GLY A 59 18.06 17.58 -2.10
N GLY A 60 17.85 17.90 -0.83
CA GLY A 60 18.64 18.90 -0.09
C GLY A 60 18.26 20.36 -0.38
N VAL A 61 17.37 20.64 -1.34
CA VAL A 61 16.85 22.00 -1.57
C VAL A 61 15.74 22.29 -0.56
N LEU A 62 16.11 23.00 0.51
CA LEU A 62 15.18 23.34 1.59
C LEU A 62 14.44 24.67 1.36
N THR A 63 13.46 24.94 2.21
CA THR A 63 12.82 26.26 2.29
C THR A 63 13.86 27.35 2.62
N PRO A 64 13.85 28.53 1.98
CA PRO A 64 14.80 29.59 2.29
C PRO A 64 14.85 29.93 3.79
N GLY A 65 16.05 30.03 4.35
CA GLY A 65 16.25 30.31 5.78
C GLY A 65 15.97 29.15 6.73
N SER A 66 15.66 27.94 6.22
CA SER A 66 15.37 26.77 7.06
C SER A 66 16.59 25.95 7.47
N GLY A 67 17.77 26.19 6.89
CA GLY A 67 19.02 25.51 7.22
C GLY A 67 19.78 25.09 5.97
N SER A 68 20.59 24.03 6.11
CA SER A 68 21.34 23.41 5.02
C SER A 68 20.87 21.98 4.86
N GLY A 69 20.35 21.64 3.67
CA GLY A 69 19.86 20.30 3.36
C GLY A 69 20.99 19.27 3.26
N ALA A 70 20.60 18.00 3.20
CA ALA A 70 21.56 16.92 3.01
C ALA A 70 22.30 17.07 1.67
N THR A 71 23.60 16.78 1.69
CA THR A 71 24.48 16.86 0.52
C THR A 71 24.83 15.47 -0.04
N ASP A 72 24.57 14.42 0.72
CA ASP A 72 24.76 13.04 0.31
C ASP A 72 23.52 12.54 -0.46
N PRO A 73 23.63 12.21 -1.75
CA PRO A 73 22.51 11.74 -2.56
C PRO A 73 22.24 10.23 -2.39
N THR A 74 22.90 9.54 -1.46
CA THR A 74 22.72 8.10 -1.26
C THR A 74 21.27 7.74 -0.96
N VAL A 75 20.70 6.85 -1.78
CA VAL A 75 19.36 6.31 -1.58
C VAL A 75 19.45 5.06 -0.70
N TRP A 76 19.15 5.23 0.59
CA TRP A 76 19.25 4.15 1.58
C TRP A 76 18.10 3.14 1.50
N ALA A 77 16.93 3.55 1.03
CA ALA A 77 15.71 2.74 1.01
C ALA A 77 15.00 2.83 -0.35
N ALA A 78 15.64 2.32 -1.41
CA ALA A 78 15.12 2.42 -2.78
C ALA A 78 13.75 1.73 -2.99
N GLY A 79 13.41 0.75 -2.15
CA GLY A 79 12.12 0.05 -2.17
C GLY A 79 11.03 0.65 -1.28
N MET A 80 11.30 1.79 -0.62
CA MET A 80 10.35 2.40 0.30
C MET A 80 9.10 2.86 -0.45
N ARG A 81 7.93 2.41 0.03
CA ARG A 81 6.62 2.89 -0.40
C ARG A 81 6.37 4.30 0.16
N PHE A 82 5.85 5.19 -0.68
CA PHE A 82 5.35 6.49 -0.22
C PHE A 82 4.20 6.28 0.79
N PRO A 83 4.26 6.85 2.01
CA PRO A 83 3.42 6.40 3.13
C PRO A 83 2.00 7.01 3.15
N MET A 84 1.49 7.46 2.01
CA MET A 84 0.09 7.86 1.84
C MET A 84 -0.65 6.82 1.02
N GLU A 85 -1.83 6.39 1.48
CA GLU A 85 -2.63 5.39 0.76
C GLU A 85 -3.07 5.91 -0.62
N ALA A 86 -3.51 7.17 -0.66
CA ALA A 86 -4.05 7.81 -1.86
C ALA A 86 -3.50 9.23 -2.02
N GLY A 87 -3.34 9.63 -3.28
CA GLY A 87 -2.99 10.98 -3.68
C GLY A 87 -4.20 11.90 -3.89
N PRO A 88 -3.99 13.23 -4.04
CA PRO A 88 -2.69 13.90 -3.97
C PRO A 88 -2.13 13.96 -2.54
N ALA A 89 -0.82 14.18 -2.42
CA ALA A 89 -0.13 14.44 -1.17
C ALA A 89 0.91 15.54 -1.41
N TYR A 90 1.34 16.22 -0.34
CA TYR A 90 2.20 17.39 -0.45
C TYR A 90 3.36 17.28 0.53
N ALA A 91 4.57 17.09 0.00
CA ALA A 91 5.79 17.07 0.81
C ALA A 91 6.34 18.50 0.92
N ASN A 92 6.25 19.09 2.12
CA ASN A 92 6.77 20.42 2.44
C ASN A 92 6.86 20.61 3.96
N SER A 93 7.60 21.62 4.40
CA SER A 93 7.87 21.88 5.83
C SER A 93 6.61 22.08 6.69
N GLN A 94 6.57 21.43 7.85
CA GLN A 94 5.62 21.76 8.92
C GLN A 94 6.02 23.04 9.67
N VAL A 95 7.32 23.27 9.87
CA VAL A 95 7.83 24.35 10.74
C VAL A 95 8.01 25.67 9.98
N TYR A 96 8.49 25.59 8.74
CA TYR A 96 8.72 26.74 7.86
C TYR A 96 7.59 26.92 6.83
N GLY A 97 6.58 26.04 6.83
CA GLY A 97 5.34 26.22 6.08
C GLY A 97 4.33 27.13 6.80
N TYR A 98 3.23 27.48 6.14
CA TYR A 98 2.18 28.28 6.76
C TYR A 98 1.54 27.55 7.93
N GLY A 99 1.39 28.24 9.07
CA GLY A 99 0.94 27.65 10.33
C GLY A 99 2.04 26.99 11.17
N GLY A 100 3.27 26.94 10.66
CA GLY A 100 4.46 26.56 11.43
C GLY A 100 4.98 27.71 12.29
N PHE A 101 5.79 27.39 13.30
CA PHE A 101 6.40 28.39 14.19
C PHE A 101 7.31 29.39 13.45
N ALA A 102 7.98 28.96 12.38
CA ALA A 102 8.87 29.78 11.56
C ALA A 102 8.23 30.11 10.19
N ALA A 103 6.90 30.18 10.13
CA ALA A 103 6.16 30.45 8.91
C ALA A 103 6.59 31.78 8.24
N PRO A 104 6.54 31.87 6.89
CA PRO A 104 6.92 33.08 6.16
C PRO A 104 5.88 34.20 6.27
N GLY A 105 4.76 33.97 6.93
CA GLY A 105 3.67 34.93 7.09
C GLY A 105 2.46 34.35 7.81
N PRO A 106 1.37 35.13 7.93
CA PRO A 106 0.15 34.69 8.59
C PRO A 106 -0.50 33.54 7.82
N GLY A 107 -1.15 32.65 8.57
CA GLY A 107 -1.83 31.48 8.05
C GLY A 107 -1.96 30.39 9.13
N GLY A 108 -2.53 29.26 8.74
CA GLY A 108 -2.66 28.08 9.61
C GLY A 108 -2.14 26.82 8.92
N GLN A 109 -2.10 25.70 9.65
CA GLN A 109 -1.62 24.44 9.07
C GLN A 109 -2.45 24.00 7.85
N CYS A 110 -3.72 24.39 7.80
CA CYS A 110 -4.64 24.13 6.68
C CYS A 110 -4.59 25.17 5.56
N ASP A 111 -3.61 26.09 5.56
CA ASP A 111 -3.52 27.13 4.53
C ASP A 111 -3.38 26.50 3.14
N ALA A 112 -4.17 26.96 2.17
CA ALA A 112 -4.20 26.42 0.81
C ALA A 112 -2.82 26.45 0.12
N ARG A 113 -1.95 27.39 0.51
CA ARG A 113 -0.57 27.49 -0.01
C ARG A 113 0.32 26.31 0.40
N ASN A 114 -0.08 25.54 1.41
CA ASN A 114 0.61 24.30 1.79
C ASN A 114 0.24 23.11 0.88
N TYR A 115 -0.74 23.24 -0.02
CA TYR A 115 -1.29 22.16 -0.86
C TYR A 115 -0.92 22.38 -2.34
N GLY A 116 0.38 22.50 -2.61
CA GLY A 116 0.90 22.76 -3.96
C GLY A 116 2.21 22.05 -4.26
N TYR A 117 2.52 22.01 -5.56
CA TYR A 117 3.80 21.55 -6.13
C TYR A 117 4.69 22.76 -6.49
N PRO A 118 6.01 22.58 -6.64
CA PRO A 118 6.75 21.33 -6.45
C PRO A 118 6.84 20.92 -4.98
N TRP A 119 6.96 19.61 -4.74
CA TRP A 119 7.39 19.08 -3.45
C TRP A 119 8.76 19.60 -3.08
N ARG A 120 8.98 19.78 -1.79
CA ARG A 120 10.22 20.31 -1.24
C ARG A 120 10.71 19.47 -0.07
N ASP A 121 11.99 19.15 -0.14
CA ASP A 121 12.70 18.47 0.93
C ASP A 121 12.67 19.31 2.22
N ASN A 122 12.50 18.65 3.36
CA ASN A 122 12.69 19.26 4.68
C ASN A 122 13.56 18.41 5.60
N PHE A 123 14.24 17.38 5.07
CA PHE A 123 15.30 16.69 5.78
C PHE A 123 16.44 17.67 6.06
N CYS A 124 17.01 17.61 7.27
CA CYS A 124 18.04 18.55 7.73
C CYS A 124 17.64 20.02 7.92
N GLU A 125 16.34 20.35 7.85
CA GLU A 125 15.88 21.63 8.39
C GLU A 125 16.33 21.82 9.84
N THR A 126 16.56 23.06 10.23
CA THR A 126 17.09 23.40 11.55
C THR A 126 16.18 22.86 12.64
N ARG A 127 16.71 21.91 13.42
CA ARG A 127 16.11 21.34 14.63
C ARG A 127 17.22 21.11 15.65
N SER A 128 16.84 20.90 16.91
CA SER A 128 17.77 20.64 18.01
C SER A 128 18.28 19.19 18.07
N TRP A 129 17.64 18.27 17.34
CA TRP A 129 17.95 16.84 17.39
C TRP A 129 19.22 16.50 16.62
N SER A 130 20.07 15.65 17.18
CA SER A 130 21.24 15.11 16.49
C SER A 130 20.81 14.36 15.24
N ASN A 131 21.49 14.63 14.13
CA ASN A 131 21.31 13.94 12.87
C ASN A 131 22.65 13.97 12.11
N GLY A 132 23.37 12.85 12.13
CA GLY A 132 24.71 12.74 11.54
C GLY A 132 24.72 12.82 10.02
N LEU A 133 23.56 12.67 9.37
CA LEU A 133 23.41 12.81 7.92
C LEU A 133 23.30 14.29 7.49
N CYS A 134 23.08 15.19 8.45
CA CYS A 134 22.96 16.62 8.18
C CYS A 134 24.31 17.33 8.25
N PRO A 135 24.58 18.31 7.36
CA PRO A 135 25.82 19.09 7.40
C PRO A 135 26.08 19.77 8.76
N ALA A 136 25.01 20.16 9.46
CA ALA A 136 25.12 20.80 10.78
C ALA A 136 25.29 19.79 11.94
N GLY A 137 25.32 18.48 11.68
CA GLY A 137 25.32 17.41 12.70
C GLY A 137 24.02 17.30 13.51
N LYS A 138 23.05 18.15 13.20
CA LYS A 138 21.71 18.21 13.79
C LYS A 138 20.72 18.67 12.73
N GLY A 139 19.46 18.33 12.91
CA GLY A 139 18.42 18.74 11.97
C GLY A 139 17.20 17.83 12.02
N HIS A 140 16.22 18.15 11.18
CA HIS A 140 15.06 17.32 10.96
C HIS A 140 15.48 15.94 10.44
N GLN A 141 14.82 14.89 10.94
CA GLN A 141 15.22 13.49 10.73
C GLN A 141 14.37 12.77 9.69
N GLY A 142 13.43 13.47 9.03
CA GLY A 142 12.56 12.86 8.03
C GLY A 142 11.99 13.88 7.07
N GLN A 143 10.89 13.49 6.41
CA GLN A 143 10.12 14.32 5.49
C GLN A 143 8.72 14.56 6.06
N ASP A 144 8.31 15.81 6.20
CA ASP A 144 6.92 16.14 6.49
C ASP A 144 6.05 15.97 5.23
N ILE A 145 4.93 15.25 5.36
CA ILE A 145 3.97 15.00 4.28
C ILE A 145 2.57 15.38 4.74
N ARG A 146 1.86 16.13 3.89
CA ARG A 146 0.45 16.48 4.07
C ARG A 146 -0.42 15.61 3.17
N PRO A 147 -1.60 15.18 3.65
CA PRO A 147 -2.57 14.47 2.82
C PRO A 147 -3.28 15.42 1.83
N ALA A 148 -4.19 14.88 1.03
CA ALA A 148 -4.92 15.61 0.00
C ALA A 148 -5.68 16.84 0.53
N THR A 149 -6.24 16.76 1.74
CA THR A 149 -7.03 17.85 2.35
C THR A 149 -6.71 18.02 3.83
N CYS A 150 -7.02 19.18 4.42
CA CYS A 150 -6.88 19.42 5.86
C CYS A 150 -8.05 18.85 6.69
N GLU A 151 -8.44 17.61 6.41
CA GLU A 151 -9.55 16.95 7.10
C GLU A 151 -9.04 15.90 8.07
N LYS A 152 -9.52 15.98 9.31
CA LYS A 152 -9.07 15.11 10.39
C LYS A 152 -9.71 13.72 10.25
N LYS A 153 -8.90 12.66 10.38
CA LYS A 153 -9.33 11.25 10.42
C LYS A 153 -9.98 10.69 9.14
N VAL A 154 -9.65 11.24 7.97
CA VAL A 154 -10.18 10.72 6.68
C VAL A 154 -9.09 10.17 5.75
N HIS A 155 -7.83 10.47 6.02
CA HIS A 155 -6.69 10.09 5.18
C HIS A 155 -5.91 8.94 5.81
N TRP A 156 -5.79 7.82 5.10
CA TRP A 156 -5.03 6.67 5.56
C TRP A 156 -3.55 6.80 5.21
N VAL A 157 -2.71 6.38 6.16
CA VAL A 157 -1.29 6.12 5.95
C VAL A 157 -1.07 4.62 5.86
N VAL A 158 -0.08 4.24 5.07
CA VAL A 158 0.32 2.85 4.85
C VAL A 158 1.76 2.66 5.31
N ALA A 159 2.11 1.43 5.69
CA ALA A 159 3.48 1.12 6.05
C ALA A 159 4.41 1.40 4.86
N ALA A 160 5.51 2.12 5.12
CA ALA A 160 6.49 2.48 4.11
C ALA A 160 7.30 1.26 3.62
N GLU A 161 7.32 0.18 4.39
CA GLU A 161 7.88 -1.12 4.01
C GLU A 161 7.24 -2.23 4.86
N SER A 162 7.60 -3.48 4.57
CA SER A 162 7.27 -4.59 5.47
C SER A 162 8.12 -4.52 6.73
N GLY A 163 7.55 -4.92 7.87
CA GLY A 163 8.27 -4.88 9.12
C GLY A 163 7.39 -5.11 10.35
N ARG A 164 7.95 -4.77 11.50
CA ARG A 164 7.31 -4.94 12.80
C ARG A 164 7.05 -3.60 13.46
N ILE A 165 5.81 -3.38 13.88
CA ILE A 165 5.47 -2.25 14.75
C ILE A 165 6.12 -2.47 16.11
N THR A 166 6.97 -1.53 16.52
CA THR A 166 7.73 -1.60 17.78
C THR A 166 7.15 -0.68 18.85
N SER A 167 6.39 0.34 18.47
CA SER A 167 5.76 1.28 19.39
C SER A 167 4.52 1.92 18.77
N ILE A 168 3.52 2.20 19.61
CA ILE A 168 2.32 2.98 19.28
C ILE A 168 2.11 3.99 20.41
N GLY A 169 2.18 5.27 20.07
CA GLY A 169 1.85 6.40 20.93
C GLY A 169 0.65 7.18 20.40
N SER A 170 0.24 8.22 21.14
CA SER A 170 -0.95 9.03 20.80
C SER A 170 -0.87 9.70 19.41
N TYR A 171 0.35 10.01 18.94
CA TYR A 171 0.60 10.69 17.67
C TYR A 171 1.70 10.01 16.83
N THR A 172 2.15 8.83 17.22
CA THR A 172 3.32 8.19 16.62
C THR A 172 3.12 6.70 16.53
N VAL A 173 3.50 6.13 15.39
CA VAL A 173 3.67 4.69 15.23
C VAL A 173 5.10 4.47 14.74
N THR A 174 5.82 3.55 15.37
CA THR A 174 7.19 3.21 14.98
C THR A 174 7.17 1.84 14.31
N LEU A 175 7.59 1.80 13.05
CA LEU A 175 7.85 0.60 12.28
C LEU A 175 9.36 0.36 12.25
N LEU A 176 9.81 -0.83 12.64
CA LEU A 176 11.13 -1.33 12.27
C LEU A 176 10.99 -2.11 10.97
N GLY A 177 11.63 -1.62 9.91
CA GLY A 177 11.63 -2.25 8.60
C GLY A 177 12.35 -3.59 8.59
N ASP A 178 11.96 -4.48 7.68
CA ASP A 178 12.69 -5.72 7.44
C ASP A 178 14.08 -5.45 6.82
N SER A 179 14.28 -4.25 6.26
CA SER A 179 15.55 -3.79 5.70
C SER A 179 16.58 -3.36 6.76
N GLY A 180 16.19 -3.21 8.02
CA GLY A 180 17.05 -2.84 9.16
C GLY A 180 16.90 -1.40 9.61
#